data_AF-A0A959G001-F1
#
_entry.id   AF-A0A959G001-F1
#
_cell.length_a   1.000
_cell.length_b   1.000
_cell.length_c   1.000
_cell.angle_alpha   90.00
_cell.angle_beta   90.00
_cell.angle_gamma   90.00
#
_symmetry.space_group_name_H-M   'P 1'
#
loop_
_entity.id
_entity.type
_entity.pdbx_description
1 polymer ?
#
loop_
_entity_poly.entity_id
_entity_poly.type
_entity_poly.pdbx_seq_one_letter_code
_entity_poly.pdbx_strand_id
1 'polypeptide(L)'
;MRILLLLFCLYVHNLWGQQNPLAFFEPLMGHTWVADGSWGDGSAFRQEVEFEYALEGMIVLAHSKGFTNEAQNAYGPRNHGIRKYDP
;
A
#
# COMPACT_ATOMS: atom_id res chain seq x y z
N MET A 1 38.38 18.44 -15.50
CA MET A 1 36.97 18.79 -15.85
C MET A 1 36.21 17.64 -16.52
N ARG A 2 36.74 16.97 -17.56
CA ARG A 2 36.07 15.81 -18.22
C ARG A 2 35.72 14.62 -17.30
N ILE A 3 36.60 14.24 -16.37
CA ILE A 3 36.37 13.12 -15.44
C ILE A 3 35.27 13.44 -14.42
N LEU A 4 35.24 14.67 -13.89
CA LEU A 4 34.16 15.11 -13.00
C LEU A 4 32.79 15.10 -13.69
N LEU A 5 32.74 15.47 -14.98
CA LEU A 5 31.49 15.44 -15.75
C LEU A 5 30.95 14.02 -15.94
N LEU A 6 31.85 13.06 -16.20
CA LEU A 6 31.51 11.64 -16.29
C LEU A 6 31.01 11.07 -14.96
N LEU A 7 31.68 11.40 -13.85
CA LEU A 7 31.25 10.98 -12.51
C LEU A 7 29.89 11.59 -12.14
N PHE A 8 29.65 12.84 -12.52
CA PHE A 8 28.35 13.49 -12.34
C PHE A 8 27.25 12.77 -13.14
N CYS A 9 27.46 12.50 -14.44
CA CYS A 9 26.48 11.78 -15.26
C CYS A 9 26.14 10.38 -14.71
N LEU A 10 27.16 9.64 -14.24
CA LEU A 10 26.96 8.34 -13.60
C LEU A 10 26.17 8.46 -12.29
N TYR A 11 26.43 9.49 -11.49
CA TYR A 11 25.66 9.75 -10.27
C TYR A 11 24.18 10.01 -10.57
N VAL A 12 23.85 10.82 -11.57
CA VAL A 12 22.45 11.11 -11.93
C VAL A 12 21.72 9.88 -12.49
N HIS A 13 22.40 9.01 -13.26
CA HIS A 13 21.80 7.77 -13.77
C HIS A 13 21.42 6.78 -12.67
N ASN A 14 22.20 6.70 -11.59
CA ASN A 14 21.89 5.80 -10.47
C ASN A 14 20.64 6.24 -9.68
N LEU A 15 20.30 7.53 -9.70
CA LEU A 15 19.09 8.04 -9.02
C LEU A 15 17.79 7.60 -9.70
N TRP A 16 17.79 7.38 -11.01
CA TRP A 16 16.59 6.94 -11.74
C TRP A 16 16.39 5.41 -11.75
N GLY A 17 17.46 4.63 -11.58
CA GLY A 17 17.37 3.16 -11.51
C GLY A 17 16.91 2.61 -10.16
N GLN A 18 16.75 3.45 -9.14
CA GLN A 18 16.47 3.04 -7.75
C GLN A 18 15.05 3.40 -7.29
N GLN A 19 14.11 3.58 -8.23
CA GLN A 19 12.71 3.76 -7.85
C GLN A 19 12.14 2.44 -7.30
N ASN A 20 11.83 2.41 -6.01
CA ASN A 20 11.10 1.30 -5.40
C ASN A 20 9.73 1.21 -6.09
N PRO A 21 9.40 0.11 -6.79
CA PRO A 21 8.12 -0.03 -7.48
C PRO A 21 6.91 0.02 -6.53
N LEU A 22 7.14 -0.22 -5.22
CA LEU A 22 6.13 -0.10 -4.18
C LEU A 22 6.10 1.28 -3.49
N ALA A 23 6.90 2.26 -3.96
CA ALA A 23 6.87 3.63 -3.45
C ALA A 23 5.51 4.32 -3.66
N PHE A 24 4.69 3.83 -4.60
CA PHE A 24 3.30 4.29 -4.75
C PHE A 24 2.47 4.15 -3.46
N PHE A 25 2.83 3.22 -2.57
CA PHE A 25 2.14 3.04 -1.29
C PHE A 25 2.59 4.01 -0.20
N GLU A 26 3.67 4.78 -0.39
CA GLU A 26 4.19 5.69 0.64
C GLU A 26 3.13 6.63 1.22
N PRO A 27 2.26 7.29 0.41
CA PRO A 27 1.22 8.16 0.95
C PRO A 27 0.15 7.43 1.78
N LEU A 28 0.10 6.10 1.72
CA LEU A 28 -0.89 5.27 2.41
C LEU A 28 -0.37 4.72 3.75
N MET A 29 0.95 4.73 3.96
CA MET A 29 1.60 4.13 5.12
C MET A 29 1.36 4.95 6.39
N GLY A 30 1.27 4.26 7.55
CA GLY A 30 1.11 4.91 8.85
C GLY A 30 -0.28 5.55 9.06
N HIS A 31 -1.24 5.22 8.21
CA HIS A 31 -2.61 5.71 8.28
C HIS A 31 -3.62 4.55 8.31
N THR A 32 -4.72 4.77 9.04
CA THR A 32 -5.92 3.93 8.95
C THR A 32 -6.90 4.59 7.99
N TRP A 33 -7.15 3.95 6.86
CA TRP A 33 -8.09 4.42 5.84
C TRP A 33 -9.47 3.87 6.12
N VAL A 34 -10.48 4.73 6.23
CA VAL A 34 -11.85 4.36 6.57
C VAL A 34 -12.78 4.68 5.41
N ALA A 35 -13.65 3.73 5.07
CA ALA A 35 -14.75 3.94 4.16
C ALA A 35 -16.05 3.41 4.79
N ASP A 36 -17.06 4.27 4.85
CA ASP A 36 -18.40 3.97 5.37
C ASP A 36 -19.45 4.35 4.32
N GLY A 37 -20.57 3.62 4.28
CA GLY A 37 -21.67 3.92 3.36
C GLY A 37 -22.74 2.83 3.32
N SER A 38 -23.40 2.72 2.18
CA SER A 38 -24.37 1.67 1.89
C SER A 38 -24.07 1.04 0.54
N TRP A 39 -24.29 -0.26 0.42
CA TRP A 39 -24.25 -0.96 -0.86
C TRP A 39 -25.48 -0.61 -1.71
N GLY A 40 -25.47 -1.01 -2.99
CA GLY A 40 -26.59 -0.75 -3.91
C GLY A 40 -27.91 -1.42 -3.50
N ASP A 41 -27.85 -2.44 -2.64
CA ASP A 41 -29.01 -3.10 -2.04
C ASP A 41 -29.48 -2.44 -0.72
N GLY A 42 -28.82 -1.36 -0.28
CA GLY A 42 -29.12 -0.64 0.96
C GLY A 42 -28.47 -1.21 2.22
N SER A 43 -27.79 -2.36 2.14
CA SER A 43 -27.05 -2.91 3.29
C SER A 43 -25.88 -2.01 3.68
N ALA A 44 -25.50 -2.02 4.96
CA ALA A 44 -24.45 -1.14 5.45
C ALA A 44 -23.08 -1.56 4.93
N PHE A 45 -22.22 -0.58 4.68
CA PHE A 45 -20.82 -0.81 4.35
C PHE A 45 -19.94 -0.06 5.33
N ARG A 46 -18.96 -0.77 5.90
CA ARG A 46 -17.87 -0.17 6.66
C ARG A 46 -16.62 -1.00 6.46
N GLN A 47 -15.51 -0.34 6.15
CA GLN A 47 -14.20 -0.96 6.03
C GLN A 47 -13.11 -0.02 6.55
N GLU A 48 -12.17 -0.59 7.31
CA GLU A 48 -10.93 0.06 7.71
C GLU A 48 -9.77 -0.70 7.05
N VAL A 49 -8.74 0.00 6.56
CA VAL A 49 -7.55 -0.60 5.95
C VAL A 49 -6.29 0.10 6.45
N GLU A 50 -5.32 -0.68 6.91
CA GLU A 50 -3.97 -0.23 7.26
C GLU A 50 -2.96 -0.91 6.33
N PHE A 51 -1.96 -0.16 5.87
CA PHE A 51 -0.90 -0.66 5.02
C PHE A 51 0.43 -0.63 5.76
N GLU A 52 1.24 -1.67 5.55
CA GLU A 52 2.61 -1.74 6.05
C GLU A 52 3.55 -2.33 5.00
N TYR A 53 4.80 -1.89 5.02
CA TYR A 53 5.87 -2.56 4.31
C TYR A 53 6.34 -3.78 5.10
N ALA A 54 6.60 -4.88 4.41
CA ALA A 54 7.22 -6.07 4.99
C ALA A 54 8.30 -6.63 4.06
N LEU A 55 9.08 -7.59 4.58
CA LEU A 55 10.25 -8.16 3.89
C LEU A 55 11.17 -7.06 3.33
N GLU A 56 11.59 -6.13 4.19
CA GLU A 56 12.48 -5.01 3.82
C GLU A 56 11.92 -4.13 2.69
N GLY A 57 10.60 -3.97 2.63
CA GLY A 57 9.92 -3.17 1.61
C GLY A 57 9.73 -3.88 0.27
N MET A 58 10.01 -5.18 0.19
CA MET A 58 9.74 -5.99 -1.00
C MET A 58 8.26 -6.33 -1.18
N ILE A 59 7.46 -6.24 -0.12
CA ILE A 59 6.01 -6.43 -0.17
C ILE A 59 5.27 -5.37 0.64
N VAL A 60 3.99 -5.18 0.30
CA VAL A 60 3.03 -4.40 1.09
C VAL A 60 1.97 -5.35 1.64
N LEU A 61 1.78 -5.33 2.94
CA LEU A 61 0.67 -5.99 3.61
C LEU A 61 -0.48 -4.98 3.76
N ALA A 62 -1.71 -5.45 3.58
CA ALA A 62 -2.91 -4.68 3.86
C ALA A 62 -3.81 -5.44 4.83
N HIS A 63 -4.01 -4.85 6.00
CA HIS A 63 -4.89 -5.39 7.03
C HIS A 63 -6.21 -4.68 6.94
N SER A 64 -7.30 -5.42 6.74
CA SER A 64 -8.63 -4.81 6.68
C SER A 64 -9.56 -5.31 7.76
N LYS A 65 -10.35 -4.39 8.33
CA LYS A 65 -11.48 -4.71 9.18
C LYS A 65 -12.78 -4.38 8.45
N GLY A 66 -13.83 -5.14 8.74
CA GLY A 66 -15.15 -4.98 8.13
C GLY A 66 -16.18 -5.84 8.85
N PHE A 67 -17.40 -5.87 8.32
CA PHE A 67 -18.40 -6.83 8.76
C PHE A 67 -17.95 -8.26 8.47
N THR A 68 -17.95 -9.11 9.50
CA THR A 68 -17.46 -10.50 9.43
C THR A 68 -18.59 -11.52 9.26
N ASN A 69 -19.84 -11.05 9.23
CA ASN A 69 -21.01 -11.87 8.97
C ASN A 69 -22.03 -11.16 8.08
N GLU A 70 -22.91 -11.94 7.47
CA GLU A 70 -23.95 -11.45 6.55
C GLU A 70 -24.96 -10.53 7.26
N ALA A 71 -25.25 -10.80 8.54
CA ALA A 71 -26.14 -9.98 9.35
C ALA A 71 -25.55 -8.60 9.72
N GLN A 72 -24.28 -8.33 9.39
CA GLN A 72 -23.58 -7.07 9.63
C GLN A 72 -23.61 -6.60 11.10
N ASN A 73 -23.62 -7.55 12.04
CA ASN A 73 -23.64 -7.25 13.48
C ASN A 73 -22.34 -7.62 14.19
N ALA A 74 -21.38 -8.22 13.48
CA ALA A 74 -20.04 -8.47 13.94
C ALA A 74 -19.03 -7.70 13.09
N TYR A 75 -18.11 -6.98 13.73
CA TYR A 75 -17.07 -6.20 13.09
C TYR A 75 -15.68 -6.65 13.56
N GLY A 76 -14.75 -6.83 12.63
CA GLY A 76 -13.43 -7.34 12.97
C GLY A 76 -12.55 -7.58 11.74
N PRO A 77 -11.42 -8.30 11.90
CA PRO A 77 -10.53 -8.64 10.80
C PRO A 77 -11.28 -9.38 9.69
N ARG A 78 -11.15 -8.90 8.45
CA ARG A 78 -11.88 -9.45 7.29
C ARG A 78 -10.96 -9.94 6.18
N ASN A 79 -9.91 -9.19 5.85
CA ASN A 79 -8.93 -9.60 4.83
C ASN A 79 -7.49 -9.31 5.28
N HIS A 80 -6.57 -10.15 4.80
CA HIS A 80 -5.13 -9.95 4.87
C HIS A 80 -4.56 -10.01 3.45
N GLY A 81 -4.30 -8.83 2.88
CA GLY A 81 -3.81 -8.69 1.50
C GLY A 81 -2.29 -8.62 1.46
N ILE A 82 -1.67 -9.30 0.49
CA ILE A 82 -0.23 -9.25 0.24
C ILE A 82 -0.02 -8.77 -1.19
N ARG A 83 0.78 -7.72 -1.37
CA ARG A 83 1.14 -7.16 -2.68
C ARG A 83 2.64 -7.22 -2.85
N LYS A 84 3.07 -7.83 -3.94
CA LYS A 84 4.47 -7.90 -4.38
C LYS A 84 4.52 -7.32 -5.78
N TYR A 85 5.56 -6.55 -6.07
CA TYR A 85 5.82 -6.15 -7.45
C TYR A 85 6.37 -7.34 -8.25
N ASP A 86 5.78 -7.60 -9.41
CA ASP A 86 6.27 -8.54 -10.41
C ASP A 86 6.73 -7.73 -11.64
N PRO A 87 8.04 -7.69 -11.95
CA PRO A 87 8.62 -6.86 -13.01
C PRO A 87 8.17 -7.21 -14.43
#